data_AF-A0A540L009-F1
#
_entry.id   AF-A0A540L009-F1
#
_cell.length_a   1.000
_cell.length_b   1.000
_cell.length_c   1.000
_cell.angle_alpha   90.00
_cell.angle_beta   90.00
_cell.angle_gamma   90.00
#
_symmetry.space_group_name_H-M   'P 1'
#
loop_
_entity.id
_entity.type
_entity.pdbx_description
1 polymer ?
#
loop_
_entity_poly.entity_id
_entity_poly.type
_entity_poly.pdbx_seq_one_letter_code
_entity_poly.pdbx_strand_id
1 'polypeptide(L)'
;MLCQEARDEYGLLVSNQSTTRYIVTDCDSIDVYYKQQHYTKTPEEAAAKAILAGLDLNCGSFLGKYTQGAVQAGLVNEAAIDRAISNNFATLMRLGFFDGDPSNKPYGKLGPKDVCTSENQELARETARQGIVLLKNSPGSLPLSPTAIKSLAVIGPNSNVTKTMIGNYEGTPCKYTTILQGLSASAATSYVPACANVACGTAQVDDATKIAASADATILVVGADQSIEAESRDRIDLYLPGQQTLLVTEVAKASKGPVILVIMSGGGFDITFAKNNTKITSILWVGYPGEAGGAAVADVVFGHYNPCGRLPMTWYPQSYVDKVPMTNMNMRPDASKGYPGRTYRFYTGETVYSFGDGLSYSTFNHKLVRAPKLVSIPLEEGHNAGSMSGSHTVMLFSSPPAVHKSPQKHLLGFEKVFLSAQREALVKFNVDVCKHLSVVDELGNRKVALGEHVLHVGSLKHSFSVRI
;
A
#
# COMPACT_ATOMS: atom_id res chain seq x y z
N MET A 1 -21.81 -13.69 -2.99
CA MET A 1 -22.15 -12.59 -2.05
C MET A 1 -21.88 -11.22 -2.70
N LEU A 2 -20.62 -10.83 -2.95
CA LEU A 2 -20.26 -9.45 -3.34
C LEU A 2 -20.92 -8.88 -4.61
N CYS A 3 -21.04 -9.61 -5.72
CA CYS A 3 -21.61 -9.04 -6.95
C CYS A 3 -23.15 -8.96 -6.95
N GLN A 4 -23.84 -9.93 -6.35
CA GLN A 4 -25.30 -9.98 -6.30
C GLN A 4 -25.86 -8.98 -5.26
N GLU A 5 -25.34 -8.97 -4.03
CA GLU A 5 -25.81 -8.05 -2.99
C GLU A 5 -25.42 -6.59 -3.29
N ALA A 6 -24.23 -6.32 -3.85
CA ALA A 6 -23.85 -4.97 -4.25
C ALA A 6 -24.78 -4.39 -5.35
N ARG A 7 -25.38 -5.27 -6.17
CA ARG A 7 -26.32 -4.88 -7.22
C ARG A 7 -27.75 -4.79 -6.71
N ASP A 8 -28.22 -5.82 -6.02
CA ASP A 8 -29.62 -5.97 -5.62
C ASP A 8 -29.97 -5.13 -4.37
N GLU A 9 -29.02 -4.94 -3.45
CA GLU A 9 -29.26 -4.23 -2.18
C GLU A 9 -28.77 -2.77 -2.21
N TYR A 10 -27.72 -2.47 -2.98
CA TYR A 10 -27.08 -1.15 -2.96
C TYR A 10 -27.03 -0.41 -4.30
N GLY A 11 -27.44 -1.02 -5.42
CA GLY A 11 -27.40 -0.39 -6.75
C GLY A 11 -26.01 0.07 -7.20
N LEU A 12 -24.93 -0.43 -6.58
CA LEU A 12 -23.57 0.12 -6.70
C LEU A 12 -22.88 -0.20 -8.03
N LEU A 13 -23.36 -1.23 -8.74
CA LEU A 13 -22.71 -1.73 -9.96
C LEU A 13 -23.37 -1.26 -11.26
N VAL A 14 -24.54 -0.60 -11.19
CA VAL A 14 -25.23 -0.06 -12.37
C VAL A 14 -25.48 1.43 -12.16
N SER A 15 -24.42 2.24 -12.29
CA SER A 15 -24.62 3.67 -12.49
C SER A 15 -25.26 3.90 -13.86
N ASN A 16 -26.27 4.74 -13.90
CA ASN A 16 -27.11 5.11 -15.02
C ASN A 16 -26.34 5.85 -16.15
N GLN A 17 -25.34 5.22 -16.79
CA GLN A 17 -24.57 5.79 -17.91
C GLN A 17 -24.13 4.72 -18.93
N SER A 18 -24.74 4.81 -20.13
CA SER A 18 -24.37 4.44 -21.52
C SER A 18 -23.07 3.69 -21.89
N THR A 19 -22.33 3.07 -20.98
CA THR A 19 -21.10 2.33 -21.28
C THR A 19 -21.32 0.84 -21.11
N THR A 20 -21.38 0.10 -22.23
CA THR A 20 -21.32 -1.37 -22.23
C THR A 20 -20.07 -1.82 -21.48
N ARG A 21 -20.20 -2.57 -20.39
CA ARG A 21 -19.09 -3.12 -19.58
C ARG A 21 -19.40 -4.57 -19.28
N TYR A 22 -18.38 -5.37 -18.98
CA TYR A 22 -18.57 -6.75 -18.54
C TYR A 22 -18.01 -6.95 -17.13
N ILE A 23 -18.65 -7.83 -16.35
CA ILE A 23 -18.23 -8.26 -15.01
C ILE A 23 -17.65 -9.66 -15.12
N VAL A 24 -16.45 -9.85 -14.56
CA VAL A 24 -15.78 -11.16 -14.45
C VAL A 24 -15.72 -11.62 -13.00
N THR A 25 -15.86 -12.92 -12.75
CA THR A 25 -15.64 -13.48 -11.41
C THR A 25 -14.17 -13.52 -11.06
N ASP A 26 -13.87 -13.47 -9.76
CA ASP A 26 -12.62 -14.03 -9.27
C ASP A 26 -12.58 -15.56 -9.51
N CYS A 27 -11.38 -16.13 -9.53
CA CYS A 27 -11.12 -17.55 -9.76
C CYS A 27 -11.03 -18.26 -8.38
N ASP A 28 -12.02 -19.01 -7.89
CA ASP A 28 -13.16 -19.64 -8.55
C ASP A 28 -14.48 -19.35 -7.80
N SER A 29 -14.94 -18.09 -7.87
CA SER A 29 -16.00 -17.58 -6.97
C SER A 29 -17.33 -18.30 -7.08
N ILE A 30 -17.71 -18.82 -8.25
CA ILE A 30 -18.99 -19.53 -8.43
C ILE A 30 -18.93 -20.93 -7.81
N ASP A 31 -17.78 -21.61 -7.94
CA ASP A 31 -17.54 -22.86 -7.25
C ASP A 31 -17.62 -22.70 -5.73
N VAL A 32 -16.98 -21.65 -5.17
CA VAL A 32 -17.06 -21.36 -3.71
C VAL A 32 -18.50 -21.08 -3.28
N TYR A 33 -19.20 -20.24 -4.04
CA TYR A 33 -20.60 -19.88 -3.84
C TYR A 33 -21.55 -21.09 -3.76
N TYR A 34 -21.31 -22.10 -4.60
CA TYR A 34 -22.09 -23.35 -4.59
C TYR A 34 -21.57 -24.36 -3.56
N LYS A 35 -20.29 -24.74 -3.63
CA LYS A 35 -19.72 -25.88 -2.91
C LYS A 35 -19.40 -25.60 -1.45
N GLN A 36 -19.04 -24.36 -1.10
CA GLN A 36 -18.59 -24.01 0.26
C GLN A 36 -19.62 -23.16 0.99
N GLN A 37 -20.24 -22.19 0.30
CA GLN A 37 -21.26 -21.33 0.89
C GLN A 37 -22.65 -21.96 0.88
N HIS A 38 -22.88 -22.99 0.06
CA HIS A 38 -24.16 -23.70 -0.08
C HIS A 38 -25.35 -22.75 -0.34
N TYR A 39 -25.12 -21.66 -1.08
CA TYR A 39 -26.15 -20.65 -1.30
C TYR A 39 -27.26 -21.12 -2.25
N THR A 40 -26.94 -22.04 -3.16
CA THR A 40 -27.89 -22.66 -4.09
C THR A 40 -27.94 -24.15 -3.88
N LYS A 41 -29.06 -24.76 -4.28
CA LYS A 41 -29.27 -26.21 -4.11
C LYS A 41 -28.61 -27.01 -5.22
N THR A 42 -28.57 -26.47 -6.44
CA THR A 42 -27.98 -27.13 -7.62
C THR A 42 -26.96 -26.21 -8.29
N PRO A 43 -25.97 -26.77 -8.99
CA PRO A 43 -24.99 -25.96 -9.71
C PRO A 43 -25.64 -25.18 -10.87
N GLU A 44 -26.72 -25.68 -11.48
CA GLU A 44 -27.51 -24.96 -12.49
C GLU A 44 -28.18 -23.72 -11.90
N GLU A 45 -28.71 -23.82 -10.68
CA GLU A 45 -29.27 -22.67 -9.96
C GLU A 45 -28.18 -21.63 -9.67
N ALA A 46 -26.97 -22.07 -9.29
CA ALA A 46 -25.84 -21.16 -9.11
C ALA A 46 -25.48 -20.42 -10.41
N ALA A 47 -25.38 -21.14 -11.53
CA ALA A 47 -25.06 -20.55 -12.82
C ALA A 47 -26.13 -19.53 -13.27
N ALA A 48 -27.41 -19.90 -13.15
CA ALA A 48 -28.54 -19.01 -13.46
C ALA A 48 -28.50 -17.73 -12.61
N LYS A 49 -28.40 -17.87 -11.29
CA LYS A 49 -28.37 -16.71 -10.37
C LYS A 49 -27.20 -15.79 -10.69
N ALA A 50 -25.99 -16.33 -10.89
CA ALA A 50 -24.82 -15.53 -11.23
C ALA A 50 -25.02 -14.71 -12.52
N ILE A 51 -25.53 -15.34 -13.59
CA ILE A 51 -25.79 -14.65 -14.88
C ILE A 51 -26.90 -13.60 -14.71
N LEU A 52 -27.98 -13.91 -13.99
CA LEU A 52 -29.08 -12.97 -13.76
C LEU A 52 -28.65 -11.78 -12.89
N ALA A 53 -27.67 -11.96 -12.00
CA ALA A 53 -26.95 -10.88 -11.30
C ALA A 53 -26.20 -9.93 -12.24
N GLY A 54 -26.02 -10.34 -13.50
CA GLY A 54 -25.21 -9.65 -14.49
C GLY A 54 -23.73 -9.95 -14.40
N LEU A 55 -23.36 -11.13 -13.91
CA LEU A 55 -22.07 -11.68 -14.26
C LEU A 55 -22.02 -11.96 -15.75
N ASP A 56 -20.94 -11.55 -16.42
CA ASP A 56 -20.79 -11.72 -17.86
C ASP A 56 -19.71 -12.75 -18.23
N LEU A 57 -18.68 -12.90 -17.40
CA LEU A 57 -17.58 -13.84 -17.62
C LEU A 57 -17.22 -14.59 -16.34
N ASN A 58 -16.99 -15.89 -16.44
CA ASN A 58 -16.50 -16.69 -15.32
C ASN A 58 -15.01 -16.99 -15.50
N CYS A 59 -14.18 -16.53 -14.56
CA CYS A 59 -12.85 -17.09 -14.40
C CYS A 59 -12.96 -18.50 -13.81
N GLY A 60 -12.97 -19.50 -14.68
CA GLY A 60 -13.19 -20.88 -14.30
C GLY A 60 -13.95 -21.65 -15.38
N SER A 61 -14.52 -22.78 -14.99
CA SER A 61 -15.29 -23.64 -15.91
C SER A 61 -16.76 -23.80 -15.52
N PHE A 62 -17.19 -23.17 -14.43
CA PHE A 62 -18.50 -23.40 -13.82
C PHE A 62 -19.64 -23.04 -14.77
N LEU A 63 -19.64 -21.83 -15.33
CA LEU A 63 -20.69 -21.44 -16.29
C LEU A 63 -20.67 -22.32 -17.54
N GLY A 64 -19.49 -22.62 -18.08
CA GLY A 64 -19.36 -23.51 -19.24
C GLY A 64 -19.92 -24.91 -19.00
N LYS A 65 -19.94 -25.39 -17.76
CA LYS A 65 -20.47 -26.72 -17.39
C LYS A 65 -21.97 -26.73 -17.12
N TYR A 66 -22.50 -25.71 -16.43
CA TYR A 66 -23.84 -25.79 -15.84
C TYR A 66 -24.87 -24.85 -16.48
N THR A 67 -24.45 -23.87 -17.30
CA THR A 67 -25.40 -22.92 -17.90
C THR A 67 -26.39 -23.58 -18.84
N GLN A 68 -25.99 -24.60 -19.61
CA GLN A 68 -26.94 -25.33 -20.47
C GLN A 68 -28.04 -26.02 -19.66
N GLY A 69 -27.68 -26.70 -18.57
CA GLY A 69 -28.66 -27.31 -17.67
C GLY A 69 -29.58 -26.27 -17.03
N ALA A 70 -29.05 -25.10 -16.71
CA ALA A 70 -29.83 -23.98 -16.18
C ALA A 70 -30.87 -23.45 -17.17
N VAL A 71 -30.54 -23.38 -18.47
CA VAL A 71 -31.49 -23.01 -19.53
C VAL A 71 -32.56 -24.09 -19.70
N GLN A 72 -32.16 -25.35 -19.77
CA GLN A 72 -33.09 -26.49 -19.91
C GLN A 72 -34.07 -26.60 -18.74
N ALA A 73 -33.63 -26.25 -17.53
CA ALA A 73 -34.46 -26.19 -16.34
C ALA A 73 -35.32 -24.90 -16.24
N GLY A 74 -35.21 -23.99 -17.21
CA GLY A 74 -35.95 -22.71 -17.22
C GLY A 74 -35.50 -21.70 -16.16
N LEU A 75 -34.30 -21.87 -15.59
CA LEU A 75 -33.76 -21.02 -14.52
C LEU A 75 -33.15 -19.72 -15.05
N VAL A 76 -32.71 -19.72 -16.31
CA VAL A 76 -32.18 -18.56 -17.03
C VAL A 76 -32.55 -18.68 -18.51
N ASN A 77 -32.78 -17.57 -19.20
CA ASN A 77 -33.07 -17.56 -20.63
C ASN A 77 -31.83 -17.22 -21.47
N GLU A 78 -31.85 -17.58 -22.74
CA GLU A 78 -30.76 -17.30 -23.67
C GLU A 78 -30.46 -15.81 -23.80
N ALA A 79 -31.47 -14.94 -23.72
CA ALA A 79 -31.29 -13.49 -23.77
C ALA A 79 -30.36 -12.94 -22.66
N ALA A 80 -30.36 -13.54 -21.47
CA ALA A 80 -29.43 -13.15 -20.40
C ALA A 80 -27.98 -13.57 -20.70
N ILE A 81 -27.80 -14.68 -21.41
CA ILE A 81 -26.51 -15.18 -21.89
C ILE A 81 -26.01 -14.31 -23.05
N ASP A 82 -26.89 -13.98 -24.00
CA ASP A 82 -26.59 -13.11 -25.13
C ASP A 82 -26.12 -11.73 -24.67
N ARG A 83 -26.75 -11.19 -23.62
CA ARG A 83 -26.29 -9.93 -22.98
C ARG A 83 -24.87 -10.05 -22.46
N ALA A 84 -24.55 -11.14 -21.75
CA ALA A 84 -23.22 -11.39 -21.20
C ALA A 84 -22.14 -11.48 -22.30
N ILE A 85 -22.42 -12.24 -23.35
CA ILE A 85 -21.55 -12.38 -24.51
C ILE A 85 -21.39 -11.04 -25.23
N SER A 86 -22.50 -10.33 -25.48
CA SER A 86 -22.49 -9.02 -26.14
C SER A 86 -21.64 -8.00 -25.39
N ASN A 87 -21.70 -7.99 -24.05
CA ASN A 87 -20.88 -7.11 -23.22
C ASN A 87 -19.37 -7.39 -23.37
N ASN A 88 -19.01 -8.67 -23.41
CA ASN A 88 -17.63 -9.09 -23.63
C ASN A 88 -17.14 -8.70 -25.04
N PHE A 89 -17.89 -9.07 -26.08
CA PHE A 89 -17.53 -8.76 -27.47
C PHE A 89 -17.50 -7.26 -27.75
N ALA A 90 -18.40 -6.47 -27.15
CA ALA A 90 -18.35 -5.02 -27.26
C ALA A 90 -17.02 -4.44 -26.74
N THR A 91 -16.41 -5.06 -25.73
CA THR A 91 -15.10 -4.67 -25.22
C THR A 91 -13.99 -5.06 -26.19
N LEU A 92 -14.03 -6.27 -26.74
CA LEU A 92 -13.08 -6.72 -27.77
C LEU A 92 -13.13 -5.85 -29.04
N MET A 93 -14.33 -5.48 -29.49
CA MET A 93 -14.52 -4.55 -30.60
C MET A 93 -13.92 -3.17 -30.32
N ARG A 94 -14.09 -2.62 -29.11
CA ARG A 94 -13.47 -1.33 -28.75
C ARG A 94 -11.95 -1.38 -28.71
N LEU A 95 -11.37 -2.54 -28.42
CA LEU A 95 -9.93 -2.76 -28.49
C LEU A 95 -9.44 -3.02 -29.92
N GLY A 96 -10.33 -2.98 -30.92
CA GLY A 96 -10.01 -3.19 -32.33
C GLY A 96 -9.67 -4.64 -32.67
N PHE A 97 -10.08 -5.61 -31.82
CA PHE A 97 -9.73 -7.02 -31.98
C PHE A 97 -10.24 -7.61 -33.31
N PHE A 98 -11.30 -7.05 -33.87
CA PHE A 98 -11.91 -7.49 -35.13
C PHE A 98 -11.62 -6.57 -36.32
N ASP A 99 -10.73 -5.59 -36.17
CA ASP A 99 -10.54 -4.55 -37.18
C ASP A 99 -9.50 -4.93 -38.25
N GLY A 100 -9.19 -6.22 -38.43
CA GLY A 100 -8.22 -6.73 -39.41
C GLY A 100 -6.83 -6.92 -38.83
N ASP A 101 -5.78 -6.73 -39.66
CA ASP A 101 -4.39 -7.00 -39.25
C ASP A 101 -3.97 -6.13 -38.06
N PRO A 102 -3.64 -6.74 -36.90
CA PRO A 102 -3.30 -6.01 -35.68
C PRO A 102 -2.05 -5.15 -35.83
N SER A 103 -1.12 -5.47 -36.76
CA SER A 103 0.09 -4.68 -37.01
C SER A 103 -0.21 -3.26 -37.50
N ASN A 104 -1.38 -3.07 -38.13
CA ASN A 104 -1.85 -1.78 -38.64
C ASN A 104 -2.67 -0.98 -37.59
N LYS A 105 -2.79 -1.48 -36.36
CA LYS A 105 -3.56 -0.85 -35.26
C LYS A 105 -2.67 -0.03 -34.32
N PRO A 106 -3.24 0.84 -33.46
CA PRO A 106 -2.46 1.73 -32.59
C PRO A 106 -1.38 1.03 -31.74
N TYR A 107 -1.62 -0.21 -31.33
CA TYR A 107 -0.69 -1.01 -30.52
C TYR A 107 0.13 -2.04 -31.33
N GLY A 108 -0.11 -2.17 -32.63
CA GLY A 108 0.45 -3.23 -33.49
C GLY A 108 1.96 -3.20 -33.68
N LYS A 109 2.60 -2.09 -33.35
CA LYS A 109 4.06 -1.88 -33.47
C LYS A 109 4.83 -2.21 -32.20
N LEU A 110 4.14 -2.46 -31.09
CA LEU A 110 4.74 -2.84 -29.82
C LEU A 110 5.25 -4.28 -29.90
N GLY A 111 6.44 -4.54 -29.37
CA GLY A 111 7.04 -5.87 -29.34
C GLY A 111 8.17 -6.00 -28.32
N PRO A 112 9.02 -7.04 -28.43
CA PRO A 112 10.08 -7.32 -27.45
C PRO A 112 11.06 -6.17 -27.22
N LYS A 113 11.30 -5.31 -28.23
CA LYS A 113 12.18 -4.14 -28.11
C LYS A 113 11.62 -3.05 -27.20
N ASP A 114 10.30 -3.02 -27.00
CA ASP A 114 9.59 -2.03 -26.18
C ASP A 114 9.42 -2.54 -24.73
N VAL A 115 9.82 -3.79 -24.47
CA VAL A 115 9.86 -4.41 -23.14
C VAL A 115 11.24 -4.19 -22.53
N CYS A 116 11.26 -3.86 -21.23
CA CYS A 116 12.50 -3.69 -20.47
C CYS A 116 13.51 -2.68 -21.01
N THR A 117 13.02 -1.63 -21.67
CA THR A 117 13.84 -0.48 -22.02
C THR A 117 14.44 0.18 -20.76
N SER A 118 15.51 0.95 -20.93
CA SER A 118 16.15 1.67 -19.83
C SER A 118 15.17 2.59 -19.10
N GLU A 119 14.22 3.19 -19.83
CA GLU A 119 13.18 4.06 -19.28
C GLU A 119 12.22 3.29 -18.38
N ASN A 120 11.81 2.07 -18.78
CA ASN A 120 10.94 1.23 -17.96
C ASN A 120 11.66 0.76 -16.67
N GLN A 121 12.93 0.40 -16.78
CA GLN A 121 13.75 0.01 -15.63
C GLN A 121 13.97 1.18 -14.66
N GLU A 122 14.23 2.38 -15.18
CA GLU A 122 14.36 3.58 -14.35
C GLU A 122 13.02 3.98 -13.74
N LEU A 123 11.90 3.81 -14.44
CA LEU A 123 10.56 4.02 -13.87
C LEU A 123 10.31 3.07 -12.70
N ALA A 124 10.74 1.80 -12.78
CA ALA A 124 10.66 0.86 -11.66
C ALA A 124 11.51 1.31 -10.46
N ARG A 125 12.75 1.77 -10.70
CA ARG A 125 13.62 2.31 -9.65
C ARG A 125 13.04 3.58 -9.02
N GLU A 126 12.53 4.50 -9.83
CA GLU A 126 11.94 5.75 -9.38
C GLU A 126 10.66 5.49 -8.57
N THR A 127 9.85 4.52 -8.98
CA THR A 127 8.68 4.06 -8.21
C THR A 127 9.10 3.55 -6.83
N ALA A 128 10.16 2.75 -6.76
CA ALA A 128 10.72 2.28 -5.49
C ALA A 128 11.25 3.43 -4.63
N ARG A 129 12.05 4.37 -5.19
CA ARG A 129 12.54 5.56 -4.47
C ARG A 129 11.41 6.38 -3.86
N GLN A 130 10.36 6.60 -4.64
CA GLN A 130 9.18 7.35 -4.24
C GLN A 130 8.32 6.62 -3.19
N GLY A 131 8.38 5.29 -3.16
CA GLY A 131 7.63 4.43 -2.25
C GLY A 131 8.32 4.19 -0.90
N ILE A 132 9.65 4.32 -0.83
CA ILE A 132 10.41 4.13 0.42
C ILE A 132 9.97 5.16 1.48
N VAL A 133 9.63 4.65 2.67
CA VAL A 133 9.17 5.46 3.81
C VAL A 133 10.24 5.48 4.89
N LEU A 134 10.74 6.67 5.22
CA LEU A 134 11.62 6.89 6.36
C LEU A 134 10.78 7.08 7.63
N LEU A 135 10.81 6.12 8.55
CA LEU A 135 9.96 6.08 9.73
C LEU A 135 10.64 6.62 11.00
N LYS A 136 11.97 6.55 11.04
CA LYS A 136 12.80 7.09 12.11
C LYS A 136 14.11 7.56 11.52
N ASN A 137 14.59 8.71 11.98
CA ASN A 137 15.93 9.19 11.63
C ASN A 137 16.48 10.08 12.74
N SER A 138 17.46 9.58 13.50
CA SER A 138 18.19 10.38 14.49
C SER A 138 19.12 11.38 13.79
N PRO A 139 19.35 12.58 14.37
CA PRO A 139 20.28 13.55 13.82
C PRO A 139 21.66 12.95 13.55
N GLY A 140 22.20 13.17 12.34
CA GLY A 140 23.51 12.65 11.93
C GLY A 140 23.53 11.17 11.51
N SER A 141 22.38 10.49 11.42
CA SER A 141 22.28 9.12 10.90
C SER A 141 22.20 9.10 9.37
N LEU A 142 21.01 8.99 8.79
CA LEU A 142 20.82 9.05 7.33
C LEU A 142 20.65 10.51 6.84
N PRO A 143 21.10 10.84 5.62
CA PRO A 143 21.84 9.96 4.68
C PRO A 143 23.29 9.72 5.13
N LEU A 144 23.81 8.53 4.84
CA LEU A 144 25.22 8.19 5.06
C LEU A 144 26.11 8.95 4.09
N SER A 145 27.21 9.50 4.60
CA SER A 145 28.24 10.09 3.75
C SER A 145 29.21 9.01 3.26
N PRO A 146 29.36 8.80 1.93
CA PRO A 146 30.35 7.87 1.39
C PRO A 146 31.80 8.20 1.77
N THR A 147 32.09 9.45 2.14
CA THR A 147 33.44 9.85 2.58
C THR A 147 33.72 9.49 4.04
N ALA A 148 32.67 9.38 4.87
CA ALA A 148 32.79 9.04 6.28
C ALA A 148 32.58 7.54 6.55
N ILE A 149 31.71 6.89 5.78
CA ILE A 149 31.38 5.46 5.90
C ILE A 149 32.15 4.70 4.84
N LYS A 150 33.24 4.06 5.22
CA LYS A 150 34.09 3.28 4.30
C LYS A 150 33.71 1.81 4.28
N SER A 151 33.10 1.33 5.35
CA SER A 151 32.70 -0.07 5.53
C SER A 151 31.25 -0.20 6.02
N LEU A 152 30.52 -1.12 5.41
CA LEU A 152 29.16 -1.50 5.79
C LEU A 152 29.10 -2.95 6.28
N ALA A 153 28.33 -3.18 7.33
CA ALA A 153 27.81 -4.51 7.66
C ALA A 153 26.36 -4.60 7.17
N VAL A 154 26.10 -5.44 6.18
CA VAL A 154 24.75 -5.72 5.68
C VAL A 154 24.31 -7.07 6.24
N ILE A 155 23.22 -7.09 7.00
CA ILE A 155 22.80 -8.27 7.75
C ILE A 155 21.32 -8.54 7.52
N GLY A 156 20.94 -9.81 7.37
CA GLY A 156 19.55 -10.24 7.47
C GLY A 156 19.05 -11.06 6.28
N PRO A 157 17.93 -11.78 6.49
CA PRO A 157 17.41 -12.75 5.51
C PRO A 157 16.95 -12.10 4.21
N ASN A 158 16.64 -10.80 4.24
CA ASN A 158 16.09 -10.06 3.11
C ASN A 158 17.14 -9.19 2.39
N SER A 159 18.42 -9.25 2.76
CA SER A 159 19.44 -8.40 2.14
C SER A 159 19.84 -8.82 0.73
N ASN A 160 19.86 -10.13 0.42
CA ASN A 160 20.32 -10.66 -0.86
C ASN A 160 19.29 -11.58 -1.53
N VAL A 161 18.08 -11.07 -1.70
CA VAL A 161 16.95 -11.79 -2.31
C VAL A 161 16.49 -11.09 -3.58
N THR A 162 15.93 -11.84 -4.52
CA THR A 162 15.34 -11.32 -5.77
C THR A 162 13.82 -11.49 -5.77
N LYS A 163 13.36 -12.72 -5.56
CA LYS A 163 11.93 -13.07 -5.62
C LYS A 163 11.10 -12.34 -4.56
N THR A 164 11.59 -12.22 -3.33
CA THR A 164 10.87 -11.51 -2.27
C THR A 164 10.59 -10.05 -2.64
N MET A 165 11.50 -9.39 -3.38
CA MET A 165 11.36 -7.96 -3.70
C MET A 165 10.18 -7.64 -4.62
N ILE A 166 9.65 -8.61 -5.36
CA ILE A 166 8.59 -8.40 -6.35
C ILE A 166 7.20 -8.85 -5.88
N GLY A 167 7.07 -9.32 -4.62
CA GLY A 167 5.77 -9.62 -4.01
C GLY A 167 5.10 -10.86 -4.61
N ASN A 168 3.83 -10.71 -4.99
CA ASN A 168 3.00 -11.71 -5.68
C ASN A 168 2.42 -11.14 -6.98
N TYR A 169 1.73 -11.98 -7.77
CA TYR A 169 1.18 -11.62 -9.09
C TYR A 169 2.24 -11.06 -10.05
N GLU A 170 3.45 -11.61 -9.95
CA GLU A 170 4.63 -11.13 -10.66
C GLU A 170 4.91 -11.88 -11.97
N GLY A 171 5.44 -11.14 -12.96
CA GLY A 171 6.13 -11.72 -14.11
C GLY A 171 7.62 -11.95 -13.81
N THR A 172 8.37 -12.37 -14.83
CA THR A 172 9.84 -12.42 -14.75
C THR A 172 10.42 -11.05 -15.11
N PRO A 173 11.04 -10.31 -14.17
CA PRO A 173 11.69 -9.04 -14.44
C PRO A 173 12.96 -9.24 -15.27
N CYS A 174 13.38 -8.19 -15.97
CA CYS A 174 14.54 -8.29 -16.85
C CYS A 174 15.86 -8.22 -16.11
N LYS A 175 15.89 -7.55 -14.96
CA LYS A 175 17.09 -7.45 -14.13
C LYS A 175 16.71 -7.22 -12.68
N TYR A 176 17.36 -7.93 -11.78
CA TYR A 176 17.29 -7.65 -10.36
C TYR A 176 18.52 -6.89 -9.87
N THR A 177 18.31 -5.97 -8.95
CA THR A 177 19.36 -5.42 -8.09
C THR A 177 18.98 -5.65 -6.64
N THR A 178 19.62 -6.61 -5.97
CA THR A 178 19.35 -6.89 -4.55
C THR A 178 19.82 -5.73 -3.66
N ILE A 179 19.28 -5.64 -2.44
CA ILE A 179 19.69 -4.58 -1.49
C ILE A 179 21.20 -4.67 -1.21
N LEU A 180 21.74 -5.88 -1.05
CA LEU A 180 23.17 -6.11 -0.91
C LEU A 180 23.95 -5.57 -2.11
N GLN A 181 23.52 -5.86 -3.34
CA GLN A 181 24.18 -5.37 -4.55
C GLN A 181 24.15 -3.85 -4.65
N GLY A 182 22.99 -3.23 -4.37
CA GLY A 182 22.85 -1.77 -4.39
C GLY A 182 23.77 -1.08 -3.38
N LEU A 183 23.83 -1.59 -2.15
CA LEU A 183 24.67 -1.02 -1.10
C LEU A 183 26.17 -1.25 -1.35
N SER A 184 26.53 -2.43 -1.85
CA SER A 184 27.93 -2.80 -2.16
C SER A 184 28.51 -1.98 -3.31
N ALA A 185 27.68 -1.37 -4.14
CA ALA A 185 28.13 -0.47 -5.20
C ALA A 185 28.65 0.88 -4.64
N SER A 186 28.26 1.26 -3.43
CA SER A 186 28.59 2.56 -2.82
C SER A 186 29.67 2.49 -1.74
N ALA A 187 29.83 1.35 -1.06
CA ALA A 187 30.82 1.18 0.01
C ALA A 187 31.26 -0.30 0.16
N ALA A 188 32.47 -0.52 0.69
CA ALA A 188 32.95 -1.87 0.97
C ALA A 188 32.02 -2.56 1.97
N THR A 189 31.49 -3.73 1.61
CA THR A 189 30.40 -4.36 2.35
C THR A 189 30.77 -5.77 2.81
N SER A 190 30.62 -6.02 4.09
CA SER A 190 30.58 -7.37 4.67
C SER A 190 29.14 -7.81 4.82
N TYR A 191 28.84 -9.05 4.45
CA TYR A 191 27.47 -9.56 4.42
C TYR A 191 27.33 -10.86 5.21
N VAL A 192 26.26 -10.95 6.01
CA VAL A 192 25.83 -12.19 6.65
C VAL A 192 24.29 -12.29 6.56
N PRO A 193 23.70 -13.37 6.02
CA PRO A 193 22.24 -13.54 5.99
C PRO A 193 21.62 -13.63 7.40
N ALA A 194 22.38 -14.17 8.35
CA ALA A 194 22.05 -14.38 9.76
C ALA A 194 20.83 -15.28 10.04
N CYS A 195 19.88 -15.42 9.13
CA CYS A 195 18.85 -16.45 9.15
C CYS A 195 18.82 -17.15 7.78
N ALA A 196 18.43 -18.42 7.74
CA ALA A 196 18.31 -19.16 6.48
C ALA A 196 17.20 -18.61 5.56
N ASN A 197 16.15 -18.03 6.15
CA ASN A 197 15.01 -17.42 5.47
C ASN A 197 14.30 -16.43 6.42
N VAL A 198 13.24 -15.77 5.96
CA VAL A 198 12.50 -14.79 6.77
C VAL A 198 11.81 -15.43 7.98
N ALA A 199 11.38 -16.69 7.93
CA ALA A 199 10.78 -17.33 9.11
C ALA A 199 11.76 -17.41 10.29
N CYS A 200 13.08 -17.32 10.01
CA CYS A 200 14.17 -17.20 10.98
C CYS A 200 13.99 -18.07 12.22
N GLY A 201 13.85 -19.39 12.03
CA GLY A 201 13.74 -20.33 13.14
C GLY A 201 14.95 -20.32 14.08
N THR A 202 16.15 -20.02 13.55
CA THR A 202 17.38 -19.84 14.34
C THR A 202 18.24 -18.73 13.76
N ALA A 203 18.54 -17.72 14.57
CA ALA A 203 19.41 -16.61 14.19
C ALA A 203 20.89 -16.94 14.51
N GLN A 204 21.76 -16.73 13.52
CA GLN A 204 23.22 -16.80 13.62
C GLN A 204 23.75 -15.44 14.08
N VAL A 205 23.66 -15.17 15.38
CA VAL A 205 23.96 -13.86 15.98
C VAL A 205 25.46 -13.57 16.04
N ASP A 206 26.30 -14.58 16.25
CA ASP A 206 27.74 -14.40 16.48
C ASP A 206 28.45 -13.76 15.27
N ASP A 207 28.25 -14.32 14.06
CA ASP A 207 28.84 -13.76 12.84
C ASP A 207 28.26 -12.38 12.52
N ALA A 208 26.95 -12.19 12.74
CA ALA A 208 26.27 -10.93 12.49
C ALA A 208 26.80 -9.80 13.40
N THR A 209 26.93 -10.07 14.70
CA THR A 209 27.46 -9.09 15.67
C THR A 209 28.93 -8.79 15.42
N LYS A 210 29.74 -9.79 15.00
CA LYS A 210 31.15 -9.61 14.66
C LYS A 210 31.37 -8.65 13.50
N ILE A 211 30.60 -8.79 12.40
CA ILE A 211 30.74 -7.85 11.27
C ILE A 211 30.19 -6.47 11.62
N ALA A 212 29.11 -6.40 12.40
CA ALA A 212 28.51 -5.13 12.85
C ALA A 212 29.44 -4.33 13.77
N ALA A 213 30.20 -5.01 14.64
CA ALA A 213 31.19 -4.38 15.51
C ALA A 213 32.41 -3.83 14.74
N SER A 214 32.66 -4.35 13.54
CA SER A 214 33.83 -4.01 12.72
C SER A 214 33.54 -2.93 11.66
N ALA A 215 32.28 -2.70 11.32
CA ALA A 215 31.88 -1.76 10.26
C ALA A 215 31.59 -0.33 10.78
N ASP A 216 31.73 0.65 9.89
CA ASP A 216 31.43 2.06 10.17
C ASP A 216 29.92 2.32 10.29
N ALA A 217 29.10 1.56 9.57
CA ALA A 217 27.63 1.56 9.70
C ALA A 217 27.06 0.16 9.47
N THR A 218 25.90 -0.11 10.08
CA THR A 218 25.21 -1.41 9.99
C THR A 218 23.82 -1.24 9.38
N ILE A 219 23.49 -2.10 8.41
CA ILE A 219 22.20 -2.14 7.74
C ILE A 219 21.57 -3.52 7.97
N LEU A 220 20.49 -3.56 8.73
CA LEU A 220 19.71 -4.76 9.02
C LEU A 220 18.50 -4.82 8.07
N VAL A 221 18.38 -5.87 7.26
CA VAL A 221 17.26 -6.06 6.32
C VAL A 221 16.42 -7.26 6.76
N VAL A 222 15.26 -6.97 7.34
CA VAL A 222 14.35 -7.93 7.99
C VAL A 222 12.93 -7.76 7.47
N GLY A 223 12.00 -8.61 7.88
CA GLY A 223 10.58 -8.51 7.54
C GLY A 223 9.98 -9.84 7.08
N ALA A 224 9.19 -9.80 6.01
CA ALA A 224 8.41 -10.93 5.50
C ALA A 224 8.68 -11.20 4.01
N ASP A 225 8.21 -12.36 3.58
CA ASP A 225 8.00 -12.76 2.19
C ASP A 225 6.64 -13.47 2.07
N GLN A 226 6.37 -14.07 0.91
CA GLN A 226 5.10 -14.77 0.63
C GLN A 226 4.90 -16.06 1.44
N SER A 227 5.89 -16.53 2.21
CA SER A 227 5.69 -17.62 3.20
C SER A 227 5.02 -17.12 4.49
N ILE A 228 5.02 -15.81 4.72
CA ILE A 228 4.45 -15.15 5.91
C ILE A 228 3.12 -14.47 5.57
N GLU A 229 3.06 -13.72 4.48
CA GLU A 229 1.87 -12.98 4.04
C GLU A 229 1.65 -13.15 2.53
N ALA A 230 0.55 -13.81 2.13
CA ALA A 230 0.24 -14.09 0.73
C ALA A 230 -1.26 -14.31 0.52
N GLU A 231 -1.65 -14.49 -0.74
CA GLU A 231 -2.98 -14.98 -1.06
C GLU A 231 -3.25 -16.32 -0.38
N SER A 232 -4.45 -16.49 0.20
CA SER A 232 -4.83 -17.63 1.05
C SER A 232 -3.96 -17.82 2.30
N ARG A 233 -3.18 -16.80 2.70
CA ARG A 233 -2.31 -16.83 3.88
C ARG A 233 -2.29 -15.48 4.57
N ASP A 234 -3.24 -15.30 5.48
CA ASP A 234 -3.19 -14.22 6.44
C ASP A 234 -2.13 -14.50 7.53
N ARG A 235 -1.50 -13.42 8.02
CA ARG A 235 -0.67 -13.50 9.23
C ARG A 235 -1.56 -13.73 10.45
N ILE A 236 -0.98 -14.37 11.47
CA ILE A 236 -1.64 -14.62 12.76
C ILE A 236 -1.22 -13.62 13.85
N ASP A 237 -0.12 -12.90 13.63
CA ASP A 237 0.41 -11.88 14.52
C ASP A 237 1.10 -10.76 13.73
N LEU A 238 1.54 -9.73 14.45
CA LEU A 238 2.25 -8.56 13.94
C LEU A 238 3.72 -8.53 14.38
N TYR A 239 4.28 -9.62 14.90
CA TYR A 239 5.69 -9.67 15.26
C TYR A 239 6.57 -9.88 14.03
N LEU A 240 7.83 -9.44 14.10
CA LEU A 240 8.81 -9.88 13.12
C LEU A 240 8.95 -11.42 13.21
N PRO A 241 8.93 -12.15 12.08
CA PRO A 241 8.91 -13.61 12.12
C PRO A 241 10.12 -14.23 12.82
N GLY A 242 9.86 -15.25 13.64
CA GLY A 242 10.87 -16.04 14.34
C GLY A 242 11.82 -15.20 15.19
N GLN A 243 13.12 -15.47 15.06
CA GLN A 243 14.17 -14.83 15.85
C GLN A 243 14.70 -13.51 15.24
N GLN A 244 14.00 -12.90 14.28
CA GLN A 244 14.45 -11.62 13.69
C GLN A 244 14.53 -10.50 14.74
N THR A 245 13.63 -10.45 15.72
CA THR A 245 13.70 -9.48 16.84
C THR A 245 14.97 -9.65 17.69
N LEU A 246 15.38 -10.90 17.97
CA LEU A 246 16.62 -11.21 18.67
C LEU A 246 17.83 -10.73 17.85
N LEU A 247 17.86 -11.08 16.56
CA LEU A 247 18.92 -10.66 15.63
C LEU A 247 19.08 -9.14 15.61
N VAL A 248 17.99 -8.39 15.40
CA VAL A 248 18.01 -6.92 15.36
C VAL A 248 18.53 -6.35 16.68
N THR A 249 18.11 -6.93 17.80
CA THR A 249 18.48 -6.44 19.15
C THR A 249 19.97 -6.64 19.42
N GLU A 250 20.50 -7.84 19.18
CA GLU A 250 21.91 -8.15 19.45
C GLU A 250 22.86 -7.44 18.49
N VAL A 251 22.52 -7.38 17.20
CA VAL A 251 23.31 -6.63 16.22
C VAL A 251 23.34 -5.14 16.56
N ALA A 252 22.20 -4.54 16.95
CA ALA A 252 22.16 -3.14 17.34
C ALA A 252 23.03 -2.83 18.58
N LYS A 253 23.12 -3.78 19.53
CA LYS A 253 23.99 -3.65 20.70
C LYS A 253 25.48 -3.70 20.33
N ALA A 254 25.85 -4.61 19.43
CA ALA A 254 27.24 -4.83 19.01
C ALA A 254 27.74 -3.75 18.02
N SER A 255 26.85 -3.07 17.32
CA SER A 255 27.19 -2.08 16.30
C SER A 255 27.93 -0.87 16.87
N LYS A 256 29.03 -0.50 16.21
CA LYS A 256 29.85 0.67 16.57
C LYS A 256 29.22 1.99 16.08
N GLY A 257 28.74 2.00 14.84
CA GLY A 257 28.19 3.17 14.16
C GLY A 257 26.66 3.19 14.11
N PRO A 258 26.07 4.05 13.24
CA PRO A 258 24.62 4.09 13.06
C PRO A 258 24.08 2.75 12.57
N VAL A 259 22.89 2.40 13.08
CA VAL A 259 22.17 1.17 12.71
C VAL A 259 20.90 1.55 11.98
N ILE A 260 20.82 1.12 10.72
CA ILE A 260 19.70 1.35 9.83
C ILE A 260 18.92 0.06 9.72
N LEU A 261 17.68 0.08 10.20
CA LEU A 261 16.75 -1.04 10.07
C LEU A 261 15.89 -0.85 8.82
N VAL A 262 15.92 -1.83 7.92
CA VAL A 262 15.12 -1.87 6.69
C VAL A 262 14.08 -2.98 6.84
N ILE A 263 12.81 -2.61 6.84
CA ILE A 263 11.66 -3.53 6.89
C ILE A 263 11.14 -3.75 5.47
N MET A 264 11.27 -4.97 4.97
CA MET A 264 10.71 -5.41 3.69
C MET A 264 9.49 -6.30 3.95
N SER A 265 8.30 -5.78 3.62
CA SER A 265 7.00 -6.43 3.82
C SER A 265 5.89 -5.63 3.14
N GLY A 266 4.78 -6.28 2.80
CA GLY A 266 3.54 -5.60 2.45
C GLY A 266 2.84 -5.02 3.67
N GLY A 267 2.68 -5.80 4.73
CA GLY A 267 2.04 -5.39 5.98
C GLY A 267 2.99 -4.71 6.97
N GLY A 268 2.42 -3.96 7.92
CA GLY A 268 3.17 -3.41 9.06
C GLY A 268 3.46 -4.45 10.15
N PHE A 269 4.49 -4.18 10.97
CA PHE A 269 4.86 -4.99 12.14
C PHE A 269 4.89 -4.15 13.42
N ASP A 270 4.68 -4.78 14.56
CA ASP A 270 4.96 -4.21 15.87
C ASP A 270 6.47 -4.21 16.13
N ILE A 271 7.12 -3.15 15.65
CA ILE A 271 8.54 -2.89 15.87
C ILE A 271 8.76 -1.84 16.97
N THR A 272 7.85 -1.74 17.95
CA THR A 272 7.97 -0.78 19.06
C THR A 272 9.31 -0.92 19.78
N PHE A 273 9.83 -2.15 19.92
CA PHE A 273 11.17 -2.42 20.48
C PHE A 273 12.28 -1.69 19.71
N ALA A 274 12.21 -1.66 18.37
CA ALA A 274 13.21 -1.01 17.53
C ALA A 274 13.01 0.51 17.46
N LYS A 275 11.75 0.95 17.39
CA LYS A 275 11.37 2.37 17.44
C LYS A 275 11.95 3.05 18.69
N ASN A 276 11.87 2.40 19.85
CA ASN A 276 12.33 2.94 21.14
C ASN A 276 13.82 2.70 21.42
N ASN A 277 14.50 1.85 20.65
CA ASN A 277 15.94 1.59 20.84
C ASN A 277 16.78 2.74 20.26
N THR A 278 17.60 3.38 21.09
CA THR A 278 18.45 4.52 20.68
C THR A 278 19.62 4.13 19.78
N LYS A 279 20.05 2.86 19.79
CA LYS A 279 21.08 2.33 18.88
C LYS A 279 20.57 2.19 17.44
N ILE A 280 19.27 1.99 17.25
CA ILE A 280 18.64 1.94 15.93
C ILE A 280 18.34 3.38 15.52
N THR A 281 19.27 3.98 14.80
CA THR A 281 19.26 5.40 14.47
C THR A 281 18.33 5.72 13.31
N SER A 282 18.07 4.77 12.40
CA SER A 282 17.12 4.97 11.31
C SER A 282 16.28 3.73 11.03
N ILE A 283 15.04 3.93 10.58
CA ILE A 283 14.11 2.86 10.19
C ILE A 283 13.51 3.22 8.83
N LEU A 284 13.64 2.32 7.86
CA LEU A 284 13.03 2.39 6.54
C LEU A 284 11.98 1.28 6.39
N TRP A 285 10.81 1.59 5.84
CA TRP A 285 9.91 0.58 5.27
C TRP A 285 9.94 0.71 3.75
N VAL A 286 10.14 -0.43 3.07
CA VAL A 286 10.41 -0.45 1.63
C VAL A 286 9.35 -1.20 0.82
N GLY A 287 8.27 -1.66 1.47
CA GLY A 287 7.27 -2.48 0.80
C GLY A 287 7.90 -3.76 0.25
N TYR A 288 7.50 -4.12 -0.97
CA TYR A 288 8.24 -5.00 -1.88
C TYR A 288 8.78 -4.12 -3.03
N PRO A 289 10.07 -3.75 -3.03
CA PRO A 289 10.58 -2.60 -3.79
C PRO A 289 10.86 -2.89 -5.27
N GLY A 290 10.40 -4.01 -5.82
CA GLY A 290 10.49 -4.35 -7.23
C GLY A 290 11.89 -4.73 -7.71
N GLU A 291 12.05 -4.82 -9.03
CA GLU A 291 13.27 -5.34 -9.67
C GLU A 291 14.53 -4.48 -9.38
N ALA A 292 14.36 -3.16 -9.26
CA ALA A 292 15.45 -2.21 -8.99
C ALA A 292 15.51 -1.75 -7.52
N GLY A 293 14.79 -2.44 -6.62
CA GLY A 293 14.60 -2.00 -5.25
C GLY A 293 15.89 -1.82 -4.44
N GLY A 294 16.90 -2.65 -4.68
CA GLY A 294 18.19 -2.52 -3.99
C GLY A 294 18.94 -1.26 -4.35
N ALA A 295 18.87 -0.84 -5.63
CA ALA A 295 19.46 0.42 -6.08
C ALA A 295 18.69 1.62 -5.48
N ALA A 296 17.36 1.55 -5.41
CA ALA A 296 16.55 2.59 -4.78
C ALA A 296 16.82 2.74 -3.27
N VAL A 297 16.99 1.62 -2.55
CA VAL A 297 17.39 1.64 -1.13
C VAL A 297 18.77 2.28 -0.97
N ALA A 298 19.73 1.95 -1.83
CA ALA A 298 21.05 2.58 -1.81
C ALA A 298 20.98 4.09 -2.09
N ASP A 299 20.14 4.52 -3.03
CA ASP A 299 19.96 5.95 -3.32
C ASP A 299 19.47 6.73 -2.10
N VAL A 300 18.52 6.16 -1.35
CA VAL A 300 18.04 6.76 -0.11
C VAL A 300 19.14 6.74 0.96
N VAL A 301 19.73 5.57 1.23
CA VAL A 301 20.74 5.40 2.29
C VAL A 301 21.92 6.35 2.12
N PHE A 302 22.38 6.60 0.88
CA PHE A 302 23.51 7.49 0.60
C PHE A 302 23.12 8.91 0.18
N GLY A 303 21.83 9.25 0.25
CA GLY A 303 21.35 10.60 -0.01
C GLY A 303 21.38 11.04 -1.48
N HIS A 304 21.48 10.10 -2.42
CA HIS A 304 21.20 10.36 -3.84
C HIS A 304 19.70 10.61 -4.09
N TYR A 305 18.85 10.20 -3.14
CA TYR A 305 17.42 10.49 -3.14
C TYR A 305 16.94 10.88 -1.74
N ASN A 306 16.13 11.94 -1.67
CA ASN A 306 15.46 12.35 -0.45
C ASN A 306 14.11 11.61 -0.31
N PRO A 307 13.93 10.70 0.66
CA PRO A 307 12.72 9.88 0.76
C PRO A 307 11.48 10.74 0.98
N CYS A 308 10.40 10.38 0.27
CA CYS A 308 9.14 11.13 0.27
C CYS A 308 7.90 10.25 0.46
N GLY A 309 8.09 8.94 0.62
CA GLY A 309 7.02 7.99 0.85
C GLY A 309 6.30 8.26 2.18
N ARG A 310 5.02 7.91 2.23
CA ARG A 310 4.18 7.95 3.43
C ARG A 310 3.45 6.63 3.60
N LEU A 311 3.27 6.19 4.84
CA LEU A 311 2.57 4.94 5.12
C LEU A 311 1.13 4.98 4.59
N PRO A 312 0.72 4.03 3.72
CA PRO A 312 -0.66 3.91 3.25
C PRO A 312 -1.54 3.13 4.23
N MET A 313 -0.99 2.69 5.36
CA MET A 313 -1.68 1.90 6.38
C MET A 313 -1.19 2.27 7.78
N THR A 314 -2.03 2.02 8.78
CA THR A 314 -1.64 2.15 10.20
C THR A 314 -0.88 0.91 10.63
N TRP A 315 0.26 1.10 11.29
CA TRP A 315 1.00 0.02 11.94
C TRP A 315 0.51 -0.10 13.38
N TYR A 316 -0.17 -1.21 13.66
CA TYR A 316 -0.77 -1.49 14.95
C TYR A 316 0.22 -2.20 15.88
N PRO A 317 0.11 -2.01 17.20
CA PRO A 317 0.78 -2.89 18.15
C PRO A 317 0.17 -4.30 18.11
N GLN A 318 0.91 -5.33 18.52
CA GLN A 318 0.41 -6.71 18.60
C GLN A 318 -0.90 -6.79 19.40
N SER A 319 -1.00 -6.01 20.48
CA SER A 319 -2.18 -5.99 21.34
C SER A 319 -3.49 -5.65 20.62
N TYR A 320 -3.43 -5.10 19.41
CA TYR A 320 -4.59 -4.91 18.55
C TYR A 320 -5.15 -6.24 18.01
N VAL A 321 -4.30 -7.09 17.44
CA VAL A 321 -4.75 -8.38 16.86
C VAL A 321 -5.11 -9.39 17.95
N ASP A 322 -4.56 -9.24 19.16
CA ASP A 322 -4.96 -10.04 20.34
C ASP A 322 -6.39 -9.72 20.80
N LYS A 323 -6.87 -8.48 20.56
CA LYS A 323 -8.17 -8.00 21.05
C LYS A 323 -9.26 -7.98 19.99
N VAL A 324 -8.90 -7.81 18.72
CA VAL A 324 -9.85 -7.63 17.63
C VAL A 324 -9.93 -8.91 16.81
N PRO A 325 -11.09 -9.59 16.75
CA PRO A 325 -11.29 -10.66 15.78
C PRO A 325 -11.15 -10.11 14.36
N MET A 326 -10.25 -10.66 13.56
CA MET A 326 -10.02 -10.16 12.20
C MET A 326 -11.24 -10.32 11.28
N THR A 327 -12.17 -11.22 11.62
CA THR A 327 -13.48 -11.41 10.96
C THR A 327 -14.54 -10.38 11.34
N ASN A 328 -14.31 -9.54 12.36
CA ASN A 328 -15.24 -8.48 12.72
C ASN A 328 -15.10 -7.28 11.77
N MET A 329 -16.08 -7.07 10.90
CA MET A 329 -16.04 -6.03 9.86
C MET A 329 -16.47 -4.63 10.34
N ASN A 330 -16.87 -4.47 11.60
CA ASN A 330 -17.29 -3.17 12.12
C ASN A 330 -16.13 -2.16 12.06
N MET A 331 -16.31 -1.01 11.44
CA MET A 331 -15.23 -0.01 11.35
C MET A 331 -15.13 0.88 12.58
N ARG A 332 -16.28 1.21 13.19
CA ARG A 332 -16.40 2.20 14.28
C ARG A 332 -16.08 1.58 15.63
N PRO A 333 -15.48 2.34 16.57
CA PRO A 333 -15.25 1.87 17.92
C PRO A 333 -16.58 1.63 18.67
N ASP A 334 -16.54 0.67 19.57
CA ASP A 334 -17.60 0.37 20.52
C ASP A 334 -16.99 0.18 21.91
N ALA A 335 -16.96 1.27 22.68
CA ALA A 335 -16.40 1.29 24.03
C ALA A 335 -17.12 0.33 24.98
N SER A 336 -18.42 0.07 24.78
CA SER A 336 -19.19 -0.86 25.62
C SER A 336 -18.72 -2.31 25.48
N LYS A 337 -18.11 -2.64 24.34
CA LYS A 337 -17.56 -3.97 24.03
C LYS A 337 -16.03 -3.99 24.03
N GLY A 338 -15.38 -2.90 24.44
CA GLY A 338 -13.93 -2.75 24.37
C GLY A 338 -13.36 -2.78 22.94
N TYR A 339 -14.19 -2.54 21.92
CA TYR A 339 -13.78 -2.59 20.52
C TYR A 339 -13.17 -1.25 20.07
N PRO A 340 -11.89 -1.19 19.68
CA PRO A 340 -11.19 0.08 19.47
C PRO A 340 -11.43 0.70 18.09
N GLY A 341 -12.17 0.05 17.20
CA GLY A 341 -12.37 0.50 15.81
C GLY A 341 -11.20 0.10 14.88
N ARG A 342 -11.38 0.35 13.58
CA ARG A 342 -10.44 -0.03 12.51
C ARG A 342 -9.97 1.18 11.72
N THR A 343 -8.78 1.07 11.14
CA THR A 343 -8.12 2.09 10.32
C THR A 343 -7.85 3.40 11.06
N TYR A 344 -7.03 4.26 10.47
CA TYR A 344 -6.78 5.61 10.98
C TYR A 344 -8.04 6.49 11.12
N ARG A 345 -9.14 6.09 10.46
CA ARG A 345 -10.40 6.84 10.47
C ARG A 345 -11.14 6.71 11.78
N PHE A 346 -11.04 5.57 12.45
CA PHE A 346 -11.91 5.24 13.60
C PHE A 346 -11.16 4.66 14.79
N TYR A 347 -9.95 4.13 14.58
CA TYR A 347 -9.18 3.50 15.64
C TYR A 347 -8.83 4.51 16.75
N THR A 348 -9.11 4.13 17.99
CA THR A 348 -8.89 4.99 19.18
C THR A 348 -7.70 4.56 20.03
N GLY A 349 -6.99 3.49 19.65
CA GLY A 349 -5.84 2.98 20.40
C GLY A 349 -4.49 3.54 19.93
N GLU A 350 -3.42 3.03 20.53
CA GLU A 350 -2.06 3.40 20.20
C GLU A 350 -1.61 2.81 18.86
N THR A 351 -0.73 3.54 18.16
CA THR A 351 -0.13 3.13 16.90
C THR A 351 1.40 3.04 17.05
N VAL A 352 2.00 2.05 16.39
CA VAL A 352 3.46 1.99 16.22
C VAL A 352 3.87 3.09 15.25
N TYR A 353 3.18 3.15 14.11
CA TYR A 353 3.22 4.26 13.17
C TYR A 353 1.81 4.53 12.62
N SER A 354 1.48 5.79 12.43
CA SER A 354 0.17 6.22 11.94
C SER A 354 0.12 6.23 10.41
N PHE A 355 -1.10 6.09 9.86
CA PHE A 355 -1.33 6.38 8.45
C PHE A 355 -0.82 7.79 8.09
N GLY A 356 -0.04 7.88 7.02
CA GLY A 356 0.57 9.13 6.54
C GLY A 356 1.95 9.44 7.15
N ASP A 357 2.44 8.67 8.12
CA ASP A 357 3.78 8.84 8.68
C ASP A 357 4.84 8.60 7.60
N GLY A 358 5.88 9.44 7.63
CA GLY A 358 6.96 9.44 6.66
C GLY A 358 7.77 10.73 6.79
N LEU A 359 9.06 10.57 7.08
CA LEU A 359 10.05 11.63 7.24
C LEU A 359 10.75 11.90 5.90
N SER A 360 11.40 13.05 5.84
CA SER A 360 12.28 13.46 4.74
C SER A 360 13.64 13.84 5.32
N TYR A 361 14.69 13.87 4.49
CA TYR A 361 15.96 14.51 4.83
C TYR A 361 15.86 16.04 4.88
N SER A 362 14.71 16.61 4.49
CA SER A 362 14.43 18.02 4.64
C SER A 362 13.23 18.31 5.54
N THR A 363 13.19 19.53 6.04
CA THR A 363 12.08 20.08 6.82
C THR A 363 11.20 20.94 5.92
N PHE A 364 9.92 20.61 5.87
CA PHE A 364 8.91 21.37 5.14
C PHE A 364 7.95 22.03 6.13
N ASN A 365 7.85 23.35 6.07
CA ASN A 365 6.85 24.10 6.83
C ASN A 365 5.56 24.23 6.00
N HIS A 366 4.40 24.37 6.64
CA HIS A 366 3.14 24.65 5.95
C HIS A 366 2.49 25.87 6.58
N LYS A 367 2.03 26.83 5.77
CA LYS A 367 1.26 27.98 6.23
C LYS A 367 -0.03 28.11 5.41
N LEU A 368 -1.09 28.58 6.07
CA LEU A 368 -2.37 28.87 5.42
C LEU A 368 -2.39 30.33 4.97
N VAL A 369 -2.83 30.56 3.72
CA VAL A 369 -2.72 31.85 3.03
C VAL A 369 -4.04 32.55 2.95
N ARG A 370 -5.03 31.80 2.49
CA ARG A 370 -6.35 32.29 2.21
C ARG A 370 -7.31 31.13 2.18
N ALA A 371 -8.25 31.10 3.12
CA ALA A 371 -9.40 30.21 3.07
C ALA A 371 -10.52 30.87 2.26
N PRO A 372 -11.05 30.28 1.18
CA PRO A 372 -12.15 30.88 0.41
C PRO A 372 -13.53 30.36 0.85
N LYS A 373 -14.59 31.08 0.46
CA LYS A 373 -16.01 30.69 0.63
C LYS A 373 -16.42 29.47 -0.22
N LEU A 374 -15.54 29.03 -1.12
CA LEU A 374 -15.47 27.71 -1.77
C LEU A 374 -14.12 27.14 -1.34
N VAL A 375 -14.05 25.91 -0.84
CA VAL A 375 -12.82 25.37 -0.26
C VAL A 375 -11.82 24.99 -1.36
N SER A 376 -11.10 25.99 -1.88
CA SER A 376 -9.76 25.80 -2.43
C SER A 376 -8.79 25.92 -1.25
N ILE A 377 -7.87 24.98 -1.07
CA ILE A 377 -6.77 25.18 -0.11
C ILE A 377 -5.55 25.62 -0.90
N PRO A 378 -5.28 26.94 -1.03
CA PRO A 378 -3.95 27.42 -1.39
C PRO A 378 -3.08 27.37 -0.12
N LEU A 379 -2.04 26.53 -0.16
CA LEU A 379 -0.91 26.59 0.78
C LEU A 379 0.13 27.59 0.23
N GLU A 380 0.52 28.65 0.95
CA GLU A 380 1.71 29.47 0.60
C GLU A 380 2.82 29.08 1.54
N GLU A 381 4.02 29.30 1.00
CA GLU A 381 5.27 29.50 1.71
C GLU A 381 5.53 28.43 2.76
N GLY A 382 5.55 27.21 2.23
CA GLY A 382 6.33 26.14 2.81
C GLY A 382 7.77 26.24 2.36
N HIS A 383 8.62 26.81 3.21
CA HIS A 383 10.06 26.78 3.00
C HIS A 383 10.55 25.33 3.07
N ASN A 384 11.20 24.83 2.00
CA ASN A 384 12.16 23.74 2.13
C ASN A 384 13.36 24.29 2.95
N ALA A 385 13.26 24.20 4.27
CA ALA A 385 14.23 24.79 5.19
C ALA A 385 15.55 24.00 5.27
N GLY A 386 15.62 22.82 4.63
CA GLY A 386 16.82 22.00 4.58
C GLY A 386 17.73 22.32 3.39
N SER A 387 18.93 21.74 3.43
CA SER A 387 19.98 21.91 2.43
C SER A 387 19.83 21.00 1.21
N MET A 388 18.86 20.08 1.20
CA MET A 388 18.67 19.08 0.15
C MET A 388 17.35 19.30 -0.59
N SER A 389 17.41 19.27 -1.92
CA SER A 389 16.24 19.20 -2.79
C SER A 389 15.49 17.89 -2.54
N GLY A 390 14.17 17.88 -2.69
CA GLY A 390 13.40 16.67 -2.47
C GLY A 390 11.95 16.80 -2.87
N SER A 391 11.32 15.65 -3.10
CA SER A 391 9.88 15.56 -3.22
C SER A 391 9.23 15.53 -1.84
N HIS A 392 8.08 16.17 -1.71
CA HIS A 392 7.26 16.15 -0.51
C HIS A 392 5.85 15.74 -0.87
N THR A 393 5.32 14.74 -0.16
CA THR A 393 3.92 14.31 -0.30
C THR A 393 3.07 15.12 0.67
N VAL A 394 2.11 15.89 0.17
CA VAL A 394 1.15 16.67 0.96
C VAL A 394 -0.18 15.92 1.01
N MET A 395 -0.64 15.56 2.21
CA MET A 395 -1.93 14.89 2.41
C MET A 395 -2.93 15.86 3.05
N LEU A 396 -4.07 16.07 2.40
CA LEU A 396 -5.17 16.85 2.93
C LEU A 396 -6.18 15.93 3.58
N PHE A 397 -6.44 16.17 4.86
CA PHE A 397 -7.47 15.48 5.63
C PHE A 397 -8.59 16.42 6.04
N SER A 398 -9.72 15.83 6.41
CA SER A 398 -10.84 16.52 7.06
C SER A 398 -11.29 15.75 8.31
N SER A 399 -11.64 16.48 9.36
CA SER A 399 -12.37 16.00 10.52
C SER A 399 -13.76 16.61 10.50
N PRO A 400 -14.83 15.80 10.36
CA PRO A 400 -16.20 16.28 10.45
C PRO A 400 -16.57 16.63 11.90
N PRO A 401 -17.72 17.31 12.11
CA PRO A 401 -18.33 17.44 13.42
C PRO A 401 -18.50 16.07 14.10
N ALA A 402 -18.45 16.05 15.43
CA ALA A 402 -18.63 14.84 16.25
C ALA A 402 -20.11 14.41 16.30
N VAL A 403 -20.63 13.93 15.18
CA VAL A 403 -22.00 13.41 15.04
C VAL A 403 -21.98 11.93 14.67
N HIS A 404 -22.90 11.13 15.22
CA HIS A 404 -23.12 9.72 14.86
C HIS A 404 -21.85 8.85 14.73
N LYS A 405 -20.89 9.00 15.67
CA LYS A 405 -19.59 8.30 15.62
C LYS A 405 -18.88 8.50 14.28
N SER A 406 -18.84 9.75 13.82
CA SER A 406 -18.15 10.15 12.60
C SER A 406 -16.65 9.79 12.65
N PRO A 407 -15.99 9.66 11.49
CA PRO A 407 -14.54 9.44 11.43
C PRO A 407 -13.79 10.54 12.20
N GLN A 408 -12.71 10.18 12.90
CA GLN A 408 -11.80 11.14 13.52
C GLN A 408 -11.13 12.03 12.47
N LYS A 409 -10.73 11.42 11.36
CA LYS A 409 -10.21 12.09 10.16
C LYS A 409 -10.41 11.21 8.93
N HIS A 410 -10.52 11.80 7.76
CA HIS A 410 -10.49 11.10 6.47
C HIS A 410 -9.63 11.85 5.45
N LEU A 411 -9.01 11.12 4.52
CA LEU A 411 -8.15 11.69 3.50
C LEU A 411 -9.05 12.21 2.36
N LEU A 412 -8.91 13.49 2.01
CA LEU A 412 -9.66 14.09 0.90
C LEU A 412 -8.88 14.00 -0.43
N GLY A 413 -7.55 14.07 -0.34
CA GLY A 413 -6.65 14.00 -1.49
C GLY A 413 -5.20 14.15 -1.04
N PHE A 414 -4.29 13.88 -1.96
CA PHE A 414 -2.86 14.09 -1.74
C PHE A 414 -2.19 14.54 -3.04
N GLU A 415 -1.13 15.32 -2.91
CA GLU A 415 -0.32 15.82 -4.03
C GLU A 415 1.14 15.59 -3.71
N LYS A 416 1.95 15.30 -4.72
CA LYS A 416 3.41 15.20 -4.59
C LYS A 416 4.06 16.36 -5.32
N VAL A 417 4.95 17.07 -4.64
CA VAL A 417 5.62 18.25 -5.20
C VAL A 417 7.12 18.13 -5.02
N PHE A 418 7.88 18.36 -6.09
CA PHE A 418 9.32 18.47 -6.04
C PHE A 418 9.74 19.91 -5.72
N LEU A 419 10.66 20.07 -4.78
CA LEU A 419 11.20 21.37 -4.36
C LEU A 419 12.73 21.32 -4.35
N SER A 420 13.36 22.26 -5.04
CA SER A 420 14.79 22.50 -4.85
C SER A 420 15.05 23.05 -3.43
N ALA A 421 16.28 22.93 -2.94
CA ALA A 421 16.68 23.48 -1.63
C ALA A 421 16.31 24.97 -1.53
N GLN A 422 15.73 25.39 -0.39
CA GLN A 422 15.32 26.77 -0.12
C GLN A 422 14.33 27.36 -1.15
N ARG A 423 13.58 26.51 -1.88
CA ARG A 423 12.50 26.92 -2.79
C ARG A 423 11.13 26.56 -2.22
N GLU A 424 10.11 27.13 -2.85
CA GLU A 424 8.70 27.07 -2.44
C GLU A 424 7.82 26.69 -3.63
N ALA A 425 6.67 26.09 -3.35
CA ALA A 425 5.66 25.77 -4.35
C ALA A 425 4.26 25.81 -3.75
N LEU A 426 3.29 26.18 -4.58
CA LEU A 426 1.87 26.22 -4.25
C LEU A 426 1.22 24.86 -4.50
N VAL A 427 0.60 24.28 -3.48
CA VAL A 427 -0.23 23.08 -3.62
C VAL A 427 -1.70 23.48 -3.53
N LYS A 428 -2.52 22.98 -4.47
CA LYS A 428 -3.94 23.28 -4.54
C LYS A 428 -4.76 22.01 -4.42
N PHE A 429 -5.73 22.02 -3.53
CA PHE A 429 -6.76 20.98 -3.43
C PHE A 429 -8.12 21.55 -3.80
N ASN A 430 -8.84 20.83 -4.66
CA ASN A 430 -10.24 21.10 -4.98
C ASN A 430 -11.13 20.29 -4.03
N VAL A 431 -11.79 20.96 -3.08
CA VAL A 431 -12.67 20.30 -2.11
C VAL A 431 -14.13 20.52 -2.48
N ASP A 432 -14.76 19.48 -3.01
CA ASP A 432 -16.21 19.42 -3.20
C ASP A 432 -16.89 19.09 -1.86
N VAL A 433 -17.75 20.00 -1.38
CA VAL A 433 -18.42 19.86 -0.07
C VAL A 433 -19.28 18.59 -0.01
N CYS A 434 -20.07 18.31 -1.04
CA CYS A 434 -20.99 17.17 -1.05
C CYS A 434 -20.25 15.84 -1.15
N LYS A 435 -19.19 15.77 -1.97
CA LYS A 435 -18.42 14.55 -2.18
C LYS A 435 -17.41 14.29 -1.06
N HIS A 436 -16.68 15.32 -0.64
CA HIS A 436 -15.51 15.18 0.24
C HIS A 436 -15.85 15.39 1.72
N LEU A 437 -16.90 16.15 2.06
CA LEU A 437 -17.29 16.40 3.46
C LEU A 437 -18.53 15.61 3.89
N SER A 438 -19.08 14.78 3.00
CA SER A 438 -20.17 13.89 3.37
C SER A 438 -19.70 12.77 4.28
N VAL A 439 -20.55 12.48 5.27
CA VAL A 439 -20.53 11.26 6.07
C VAL A 439 -21.62 10.32 5.58
N VAL A 440 -21.47 9.04 5.89
CA VAL A 440 -22.46 8.01 5.52
C VAL A 440 -23.34 7.76 6.74
N ASP A 441 -24.65 7.91 6.55
CA ASP A 441 -25.64 7.61 7.58
C ASP A 441 -25.88 6.10 7.72
N GLU A 442 -26.75 5.74 8.65
CA GLU A 442 -27.09 4.37 9.01
C GLU A 442 -27.86 3.60 7.92
N LEU A 443 -28.38 4.30 6.92
CA LEU A 443 -29.03 3.72 5.73
C LEU A 443 -28.09 3.69 4.51
N GLY A 444 -26.83 4.07 4.66
CA GLY A 444 -25.86 4.11 3.57
C GLY A 444 -25.91 5.39 2.72
N ASN A 445 -26.74 6.38 3.07
CA ASN A 445 -26.83 7.63 2.32
C ASN A 445 -25.69 8.57 2.68
N ARG A 446 -25.11 9.22 1.67
CA ARG A 446 -24.14 10.31 1.88
C ARG A 446 -24.86 11.59 2.25
N LYS A 447 -24.52 12.15 3.42
CA LYS A 447 -25.05 13.40 3.95
C LYS A 447 -23.93 14.31 4.41
N VAL A 448 -24.05 15.61 4.18
CA VAL A 448 -23.11 16.59 4.71
C VAL A 448 -23.50 16.92 6.15
N ALA A 449 -22.60 16.67 7.10
CA ALA A 449 -22.83 17.05 8.49
C ALA A 449 -22.77 18.58 8.62
N LEU A 450 -23.80 19.19 9.22
CA LEU A 450 -23.77 20.61 9.56
C LEU A 450 -22.90 20.84 10.81
N GLY A 451 -22.32 22.03 10.92
CA GLY A 451 -21.44 22.40 12.02
C GLY A 451 -20.00 22.58 11.60
N GLU A 452 -19.08 22.55 12.57
CA GLU A 452 -17.66 22.80 12.35
C GLU A 452 -16.94 21.59 11.74
N HIS A 453 -16.30 21.81 10.60
CA HIS A 453 -15.35 20.89 9.97
C HIS A 453 -13.95 21.45 10.10
N VAL A 454 -12.97 20.57 10.25
CA VAL A 454 -11.55 20.93 10.32
C VAL A 454 -10.82 20.32 9.13
N LEU A 455 -10.17 21.14 8.30
CA LEU A 455 -9.20 20.67 7.30
C LEU A 455 -7.82 20.66 7.92
N HIS A 456 -7.01 19.66 7.60
CA HIS A 456 -5.66 19.60 8.14
C HIS A 456 -4.63 18.98 7.19
N VAL A 457 -3.43 19.58 7.21
CA VAL A 457 -2.24 19.18 6.47
C VAL A 457 -1.09 19.14 7.46
N GLY A 458 -0.58 17.95 7.80
CA GLY A 458 0.39 17.83 8.90
C GLY A 458 -0.17 18.40 10.21
N SER A 459 0.53 19.37 10.79
CA SER A 459 0.10 20.11 11.99
C SER A 459 -0.80 21.31 11.71
N LEU A 460 -0.90 21.76 10.45
CA LEU A 460 -1.75 22.88 10.05
C LEU A 460 -3.22 22.48 10.12
N LYS A 461 -4.04 23.29 10.78
CA LYS A 461 -5.49 23.10 10.90
C LYS A 461 -6.24 24.34 10.47
N HIS A 462 -7.38 24.15 9.81
CA HIS A 462 -8.30 25.21 9.41
C HIS A 462 -9.74 24.78 9.67
N SER A 463 -10.42 25.46 10.58
CA SER A 463 -11.83 25.21 10.90
C SER A 463 -12.76 26.11 10.08
N PHE A 464 -13.87 25.55 9.60
CA PHE A 464 -14.95 26.28 8.94
C PHE A 464 -16.30 25.63 9.28
N SER A 465 -17.38 26.42 9.27
CA SER A 465 -18.73 25.91 9.55
C SER A 465 -19.53 25.70 8.27
N VAL A 466 -20.14 24.52 8.13
CA VAL A 466 -21.17 24.24 7.12
C VAL A 466 -22.54 24.51 7.73
N ARG A 467 -23.35 25.35 7.06
CA ARG A 467 -24.70 25.75 7.46
C ARG A 467 -25.63 25.68 6.24
N ILE A 468 -26.94 25.61 6.47
CA ILE A 468 -27.98 25.69 5.44
C ILE A 468 -28.33 27.15 5.18
#